data_AF-A0A0Q7D3U2-F1
#
_entry.id   AF-A0A0Q7D3U2-F1
#
_cell.length_a   1.000
_cell.length_b   1.000
_cell.length_c   1.000
_cell.angle_alpha   90.00
_cell.angle_beta   90.00
_cell.angle_gamma   90.00
#
_symmetry.space_group_name_H-M   'P 1'
#
loop_
_entity.id
_entity.type
_entity.pdbx_description
1 polymer ?
#
loop_
_entity_poly.entity_id
_entity_poly.type
_entity_poly.pdbx_seq_one_letter_code
_entity_poly.pdbx_strand_id
1 'polypeptide(L)'
;MNVTTVITVHGTRKSERAGGLDDGEVSQFTIGPGQYDANVTSPSDLIAQIDRSAYLRGEWIASLRIDHVDVVEHIIAESLKELHGDVDAVIQALSEMGMFSNADATDLRPIVMMVENARRAE
;
A
#
# COMPACT_ATOMS: atom_id res chain seq x y z
N MET A 1 -13.32 -15.47 -4.75
CA MET A 1 -12.07 -15.03 -5.43
C MET A 1 -11.03 -16.14 -5.33
N ASN A 2 -10.31 -16.46 -6.41
CA ASN A 2 -9.29 -17.53 -6.44
C ASN A 2 -7.91 -16.94 -6.72
N VAL A 3 -7.49 -16.02 -5.85
CA VAL A 3 -6.19 -15.34 -5.91
C VAL A 3 -5.47 -15.55 -4.58
N THR A 4 -4.17 -15.35 -4.55
CA THR A 4 -3.40 -15.23 -3.30
C THR A 4 -3.01 -13.78 -3.08
N THR A 5 -3.27 -13.26 -1.89
CA THR A 5 -2.90 -11.90 -1.50
C THR A 5 -1.86 -11.92 -0.40
N VAL A 6 -0.78 -11.17 -0.56
CA VAL A 6 0.19 -10.89 0.50
C VAL A 6 0.17 -9.39 0.76
N ILE A 7 0.04 -9.00 2.03
CA ILE A 7 -0.06 -7.60 2.44
C ILE A 7 1.01 -7.34 3.49
N THR A 8 1.79 -6.27 3.28
CA THR A 8 2.74 -5.74 4.26
C THR A 8 2.23 -4.40 4.77
N VAL A 9 2.02 -4.30 6.08
CA VAL A 9 1.40 -3.16 6.75
C VAL A 9 2.36 -2.62 7.81
N HIS A 10 2.43 -1.30 7.91
CA HIS A 10 3.25 -0.59 8.89
C HIS A 10 2.35 0.14 9.87
N GLY A 11 2.68 -0.02 11.16
CA GLY A 11 2.08 0.72 12.26
C GLY A 11 2.63 2.13 12.38
N THR A 12 1.77 3.02 12.87
CA THR A 12 2.06 4.42 13.15
C THR A 12 1.57 4.77 14.55
N ARG A 13 1.95 5.94 15.07
CA ARG A 13 1.35 6.50 16.30
C ARG A 13 -0.17 6.57 16.27
N LYS A 14 -0.78 6.69 15.08
CA LYS A 14 -2.23 6.72 14.94
C LYS A 14 -2.82 5.32 15.08
N SER A 15 -2.15 4.29 14.58
CA SER A 15 -2.62 2.90 14.75
C SER A 15 -2.49 2.41 16.16
N GLU A 16 -1.41 2.74 16.88
CA GLU A 16 -1.24 2.39 18.28
C GLU A 16 -2.43 2.88 19.14
N ARG A 17 -2.86 4.13 18.92
CA ARG A 17 -4.03 4.72 19.61
C ARG A 17 -5.35 4.04 19.28
N ALA A 18 -5.45 3.41 18.11
CA ALA A 18 -6.63 2.69 17.64
C ALA A 18 -6.61 1.20 18.01
N GLY A 19 -5.60 0.73 18.76
CA GLY A 19 -5.39 -0.69 19.05
C GLY A 19 -4.94 -1.51 17.82
N GLY A 20 -4.33 -0.84 16.84
CA GLY A 20 -3.65 -1.45 15.71
C GLY A 20 -2.21 -1.80 16.03
N LEU A 21 -1.35 -1.84 15.00
CA LEU A 21 0.09 -2.06 15.15
C LEU A 21 0.75 -0.91 15.92
N ASP A 22 1.81 -1.21 16.66
CA ASP A 22 2.62 -0.21 17.36
C ASP A 22 3.38 0.70 16.36
N ASP A 23 3.77 1.92 16.78
CA ASP A 23 4.55 2.84 15.94
C ASP A 23 5.88 2.20 15.49
N GLY A 24 6.05 2.02 14.18
CA GLY A 24 7.23 1.36 13.60
C GLY A 24 7.16 -0.18 13.57
N GLU A 25 6.08 -0.79 14.05
CA GLU A 25 5.86 -2.23 13.88
C GLU A 25 5.49 -2.54 12.42
N VAL A 26 6.00 -3.66 11.91
CA VAL A 26 5.69 -4.16 10.57
C VAL A 26 5.05 -5.53 10.69
N SER A 27 3.90 -5.70 10.02
CA SER A 27 3.21 -6.97 9.96
C SER A 27 2.99 -7.39 8.51
N GLN A 28 3.16 -8.69 8.24
CA GLN A 28 2.89 -9.29 6.95
C GLN A 28 1.95 -10.47 7.12
N PHE A 29 0.91 -10.53 6.29
CA PHE A 29 -0.03 -11.65 6.30
C PHE A 29 -0.43 -12.07 4.89
N THR A 30 -0.87 -13.32 4.77
CA THR A 30 -1.28 -13.94 3.51
C THR A 30 -2.73 -14.37 3.59
N ILE A 31 -3.52 -13.97 2.60
CA ILE A 31 -4.89 -14.43 2.39
C ILE A 31 -4.84 -15.36 1.17
N GLY A 32 -5.08 -16.64 1.40
CA GLY A 32 -5.14 -17.65 0.36
C GLY A 32 -6.53 -17.75 -0.29
N PRO A 33 -6.64 -18.53 -1.38
CA PRO A 33 -7.90 -18.80 -2.04
C PRO A 33 -8.97 -19.33 -1.07
N GLY A 34 -10.18 -18.77 -1.16
CA GLY A 34 -11.31 -19.16 -0.29
C GLY A 34 -11.29 -18.61 1.13
N GLN A 35 -10.28 -17.82 1.52
CA GLN A 35 -10.20 -17.17 2.83
C GLN A 35 -10.75 -15.72 2.85
N TYR A 36 -11.22 -15.24 1.69
CA TYR A 36 -11.79 -13.90 1.55
C TYR A 36 -13.22 -13.82 2.08
N ASP A 37 -13.60 -12.62 2.52
CA ASP A 37 -15.00 -12.29 2.82
C ASP A 37 -15.90 -12.57 1.60
N ALA A 38 -17.11 -13.07 1.83
CA ALA A 38 -18.06 -13.40 0.77
C ALA A 38 -18.45 -12.19 -0.10
N ASN A 39 -18.29 -10.97 0.42
CA ASN A 39 -18.56 -9.72 -0.29
C ASN A 39 -17.41 -9.28 -1.21
N VAL A 40 -16.24 -9.94 -1.15
CA VAL A 40 -15.09 -9.64 -2.03
C VAL A 40 -15.20 -10.48 -3.29
N THR A 41 -15.70 -9.84 -4.36
CA THR A 41 -15.97 -10.52 -5.63
C THR A 41 -14.91 -10.27 -6.70
N SER A 42 -14.13 -9.19 -6.56
CA SER A 42 -13.07 -8.81 -7.50
C SER A 42 -11.81 -8.28 -6.80
N PRO A 43 -10.65 -8.24 -7.48
CA PRO A 43 -9.45 -7.58 -6.97
C PRO A 43 -9.67 -6.11 -6.61
N SER A 44 -10.52 -5.39 -7.35
CA SER A 44 -10.85 -4.00 -7.04
C SER A 44 -11.61 -3.85 -5.72
N ASP A 45 -12.57 -4.75 -5.44
CA ASP A 45 -13.28 -4.76 -4.16
C ASP A 45 -12.31 -5.03 -3.00
N LEU A 46 -11.38 -5.96 -3.21
CA LEU A 46 -10.33 -6.29 -2.25
C LEU A 46 -9.45 -5.08 -1.96
N ILE A 47 -8.92 -4.42 -3.00
CA ILE A 47 -8.06 -3.23 -2.86
C ILE A 47 -8.82 -2.13 -2.11
N ALA A 48 -10.07 -1.86 -2.46
CA ALA A 48 -10.89 -0.85 -1.78
C ALA A 48 -11.13 -1.18 -0.30
N GLN A 49 -11.32 -2.46 0.04
CA GLN A 49 -11.47 -2.89 1.42
C GLN A 49 -10.16 -2.73 2.22
N ILE A 50 -9.01 -3.08 1.63
CA ILE A 50 -7.69 -2.94 2.24
C ILE A 50 -7.36 -1.46 2.46
N ASP A 51 -7.53 -0.64 1.43
CA ASP A 51 -7.33 0.81 1.46
C ASP A 51 -8.12 1.46 2.61
N ARG A 52 -9.42 1.18 2.66
CA ARG A 52 -10.29 1.67 3.72
C ARG A 52 -9.88 1.15 5.10
N SER A 53 -9.47 -0.11 5.21
CA SER A 53 -9.08 -0.71 6.49
C SER A 53 -7.81 -0.06 7.05
N ALA A 54 -6.77 0.09 6.21
CA ALA A 54 -5.53 0.75 6.58
C ALA A 54 -5.77 2.20 7.04
N TYR A 55 -6.55 2.95 6.25
CA TYR A 55 -6.92 4.33 6.57
C TYR A 55 -7.57 4.45 7.96
N LEU A 56 -8.58 3.62 8.23
CA LEU A 56 -9.33 3.64 9.49
C LEU A 56 -8.49 3.19 10.68
N ARG A 57 -7.59 2.22 10.47
CA ARG A 57 -6.68 1.72 11.51
C ARG A 57 -5.49 2.64 11.74
N GLY A 58 -5.31 3.69 10.95
CA GLY A 58 -4.14 4.56 11.08
C GLY A 58 -2.85 3.90 10.61
N GLU A 59 -2.95 2.84 9.81
CA GLU A 59 -1.81 2.09 9.27
C GLU A 59 -1.55 2.51 7.82
N TRP A 60 -0.41 2.12 7.27
CA TRP A 60 -0.14 2.28 5.85
C TRP A 60 0.35 0.99 5.21
N ILE A 61 0.06 0.82 3.92
CA ILE A 61 0.34 -0.38 3.16
C ILE A 61 1.65 -0.20 2.37
N ALA A 62 2.70 -0.91 2.78
CA ALA A 62 4.01 -0.83 2.15
C ALA A 62 4.14 -1.74 0.92
N SER A 63 3.37 -2.83 0.86
CA SER A 63 3.25 -3.69 -0.32
C SER A 63 1.90 -4.40 -0.30
N LEU A 64 1.34 -4.58 -1.49
CA LEU A 64 0.10 -5.32 -1.71
C LEU A 64 0.27 -6.18 -2.96
N ARG A 65 0.49 -7.48 -2.78
CA ARG A 65 0.68 -8.43 -3.88
C ARG A 65 -0.57 -9.26 -4.10
N ILE A 66 -1.12 -9.24 -5.30
CA ILE A 66 -2.26 -10.07 -5.73
C ILE A 66 -1.79 -10.94 -6.91
N ASP A 67 -1.79 -12.26 -6.76
CA ASP A 67 -1.30 -13.22 -7.78
C ASP A 67 0.04 -12.79 -8.41
N HIS A 68 1.00 -12.43 -7.55
CA HIS A 68 2.34 -11.97 -7.90
C HIS A 68 2.47 -10.55 -8.48
N VAL A 69 1.36 -9.85 -8.72
CA VAL A 69 1.37 -8.43 -9.12
C VAL A 69 1.42 -7.54 -7.88
N ASP A 70 2.44 -6.68 -7.79
CA ASP A 70 2.51 -5.67 -6.72
C ASP A 70 1.73 -4.42 -7.10
N VAL A 71 0.62 -4.21 -6.40
CA VAL A 71 -0.32 -3.10 -6.60
C VAL A 71 0.29 -1.78 -6.14
N VAL A 72 1.10 -1.78 -5.07
CA VAL A 72 1.74 -0.55 -4.58
C VAL A 72 2.76 -0.06 -5.59
N GLU A 73 3.60 -0.96 -6.10
CA GLU A 73 4.55 -0.64 -7.16
C GLU A 73 3.85 -0.11 -8.42
N HIS A 74 2.74 -0.72 -8.82
CA HIS A 74 1.96 -0.26 -9.96
C HIS A 74 1.40 1.16 -9.76
N ILE A 75 0.84 1.46 -8.59
CA ILE A 75 0.34 2.80 -8.26
C ILE A 75 1.47 3.83 -8.32
N ILE A 76 2.61 3.54 -7.69
CA ILE A 76 3.77 4.44 -7.68
C ILE A 76 4.29 4.67 -9.10
N ALA A 77 4.38 3.62 -9.92
CA ALA A 77 4.86 3.73 -11.30
C ALA A 77 3.94 4.60 -12.16
N GLU A 78 2.62 4.45 -12.05
CA GLU A 78 1.68 5.31 -12.76
C GLU A 78 1.71 6.76 -12.23
N SER A 79 1.81 6.98 -10.91
CA SER A 79 1.97 8.35 -10.36
C SER A 79 3.26 9.01 -10.84
N LEU A 80 4.38 8.29 -10.87
CA LEU A 80 5.65 8.79 -11.42
C LEU A 80 5.52 9.16 -12.90
N LYS A 81 4.75 8.40 -13.67
CA LYS A 81 4.52 8.70 -15.09
C LYS A 81 3.63 9.92 -15.28
N GLU A 82 2.54 10.03 -14.52
CA GLU A 82 1.60 11.16 -14.54
C GLU A 82 2.27 12.47 -14.10
N LEU A 83 3.15 12.40 -13.11
CA LEU A 83 3.88 13.55 -12.55
C LEU A 83 5.27 13.72 -13.16
N HIS A 84 5.52 13.15 -14.34
CA HIS A 84 6.75 13.33 -15.13
C HIS A 84 8.06 13.01 -14.37
N GLY A 85 8.02 12.09 -13.42
CA GLY A 85 9.16 11.69 -12.58
C GLY A 85 9.44 12.63 -11.41
N ASP A 86 8.54 13.56 -11.09
CA ASP A 86 8.67 14.41 -9.90
C ASP A 86 8.38 13.59 -8.63
N VAL A 87 9.45 13.13 -7.98
CA VAL A 87 9.39 12.32 -6.76
C VAL A 87 8.68 13.04 -5.61
N ASP A 88 8.90 14.33 -5.45
CA ASP A 88 8.31 15.07 -4.32
C ASP A 88 6.81 15.29 -4.55
N ALA A 89 6.39 15.55 -5.79
CA ALA A 89 4.98 15.59 -6.16
C ALA A 89 4.30 14.23 -5.99
N VAL A 90 4.97 13.13 -6.33
CA VAL A 90 4.46 11.76 -6.13
C VAL A 90 4.28 11.46 -4.64
N ILE A 91 5.27 11.77 -3.80
CA ILE A 91 5.16 11.58 -2.34
C ILE A 91 3.96 12.36 -1.79
N GLN A 92 3.77 13.61 -2.24
CA GLN A 92 2.62 14.41 -1.83
C GLN A 92 1.31 13.75 -2.26
N ALA A 93 1.18 13.32 -3.52
CA ALA A 93 -0.02 12.67 -4.03
C ALA A 93 -0.33 11.37 -3.27
N LEU A 94 0.68 10.52 -3.03
CA LEU A 94 0.52 9.29 -2.27
C LEU A 94 0.08 9.59 -0.83
N SER A 95 0.62 10.62 -0.17
CA SER A 95 0.22 10.98 1.20
C SER A 95 -1.26 11.38 1.34
N GLU A 96 -1.93 11.66 0.23
CA GLU A 96 -3.37 11.99 0.18
C GLU A 96 -4.24 10.77 -0.19
N MET A 97 -3.63 9.64 -0.57
CA MET A 97 -4.31 8.41 -0.95
C MET A 97 -4.49 7.48 0.26
N GLY A 98 -5.69 6.95 0.46
CA GLY A 98 -6.12 6.24 1.68
C GLY A 98 -5.10 5.26 2.27
N MET A 99 -4.63 4.30 1.48
CA MET A 99 -3.71 3.25 1.90
C MET A 99 -2.31 3.73 2.29
N PHE A 100 -1.95 4.96 1.91
CA PHE A 100 -0.68 5.61 2.19
C PHE A 100 -0.83 6.81 3.13
N SER A 101 -2.06 7.25 3.43
CA SER A 101 -2.29 8.56 4.04
C SER A 101 -1.77 8.71 5.47
N ASN A 102 -1.35 7.61 6.09
CA ASN A 102 -0.74 7.60 7.41
C ASN A 102 0.80 7.47 7.36
N ALA A 103 1.37 7.25 6.17
CA ALA A 103 2.80 7.26 5.92
C ALA A 103 3.32 8.69 5.81
N ASP A 104 4.52 8.95 6.28
CA ASP A 104 5.18 10.25 6.08
C ASP A 104 6.15 10.23 4.88
N ALA A 105 6.77 11.38 4.57
CA ALA A 105 7.70 11.48 3.46
C ALA A 105 8.97 10.60 3.64
N THR A 106 9.35 10.31 4.88
CA THR A 106 10.47 9.41 5.22
C THR A 106 10.12 7.97 4.91
N ASP A 107 8.86 7.58 5.12
CA ASP A 107 8.33 6.26 4.79
C ASP A 107 8.18 6.07 3.27
N LEU A 108 7.61 7.07 2.58
CA LEU A 108 7.26 6.98 1.16
C LEU A 108 8.45 7.14 0.23
N ARG A 109 9.45 7.97 0.60
CA ARG A 109 10.59 8.24 -0.29
C ARG A 109 11.39 6.99 -0.68
N PRO A 110 11.76 6.07 0.22
CA PRO A 110 12.47 4.85 -0.13
C PRO A 110 11.75 4.00 -1.18
N ILE A 111 10.44 3.81 -1.04
CA ILE A 111 9.65 2.99 -1.96
C ILE A 111 9.47 3.68 -3.32
N VAL A 112 9.25 5.00 -3.35
CA VAL A 112 9.13 5.76 -4.60
C VAL A 112 10.46 5.73 -5.36
N MET A 113 11.58 5.96 -4.67
CA MET A 113 12.91 5.92 -5.29
C MET A 113 13.26 4.52 -5.81
N MET A 114 12.85 3.46 -5.12
CA MET A 114 13.06 2.08 -5.58
C MET A 114 12.39 1.86 -6.94
N VAL A 115 11.11 2.23 -7.07
CA VAL A 115 10.34 2.07 -8.31
C VAL A 115 10.87 2.97 -9.42
N GLU A 116 11.24 4.21 -9.10
CA GLU A 116 11.83 5.12 -10.07
C GLU A 116 13.16 4.58 -10.62
N ASN A 117 14.02 4.05 -9.75
CA ASN A 117 15.30 3.46 -10.16
C ASN A 117 15.11 2.22 -11.03
N ALA A 118 14.14 1.36 -10.69
CA ALA A 118 13.80 0.19 -11.50
C ALA A 118 13.35 0.62 -12.92
N ARG A 119 12.46 1.61 -13.01
CA ARG A 119 11.98 2.16 -14.29
C ARG A 119 13.08 2.79 -15.16
N ARG A 120 14.13 3.35 -14.54
CA ARG A 120 15.28 3.93 -15.27
C ARG A 120 16.27 2.87 -15.77
N ALA A 121 16.20 1.64 -15.26
CA ALA A 121 17.10 0.55 -15.63
C ALA A 121 16.56 -0.31 -16.80
N GLU A 122 15.31 -0.09 -17.19
CA GLU A 122 14.64 -0.67 -18.37
C GLU A 122 14.90 0.15 -19.65
#